data_AF-A0A9Q3UY30-F1
#
_entry.id   AF-A0A9Q3UY30-F1
#
_cell.length_a   1.000
_cell.length_b   1.000
_cell.length_c   1.000
_cell.angle_alpha   90.00
_cell.angle_beta   90.00
_cell.angle_gamma   90.00
#
_symmetry.space_group_name_H-M   'P 1'
#
loop_
_entity.id
_entity.type
_entity.pdbx_description
1 polymer ?
#
loop_
_entity_poly.entity_id
_entity_poly.type
_entity_poly.pdbx_seq_one_letter_code
_entity_poly.pdbx_strand_id
1 'polypeptide(L)'
;MLADREVPLGWIYLKIYDDKSFEFISKGMMRDNDIYTGNYELKNDTLYFKYTESIPKAGSKAIIQNGYVSYINGSYPESVQIKLNKIKQ
;
A
#
# COMPACT_ATOMS: atom_id res chain seq x y z
N MET A 1 -24.85 -24.10 -10.49
CA MET A 1 -24.52 -23.25 -9.33
C MET A 1 -23.10 -23.63 -8.93
N LEU A 2 -22.09 -22.89 -9.42
CA LEU A 2 -20.67 -23.20 -9.20
C LEU A 2 -20.14 -22.20 -8.18
N ALA A 3 -19.55 -22.74 -7.12
CA ALA A 3 -19.19 -22.07 -5.89
C ALA A 3 -18.43 -20.74 -6.10
N ASP A 4 -19.04 -19.66 -5.60
CA ASP A 4 -18.37 -18.39 -5.29
C ASP A 4 -17.26 -18.66 -4.27
N ARG A 5 -16.05 -18.85 -4.76
CA ARG A 5 -14.86 -18.65 -3.96
C ARG A 5 -14.59 -17.15 -3.99
N GLU A 6 -14.97 -16.44 -2.93
CA GLU A 6 -14.46 -15.10 -2.61
C GLU A 6 -12.93 -15.21 -2.45
N VAL A 7 -12.24 -15.22 -3.58
CA VAL A 7 -10.78 -15.15 -3.58
C VAL A 7 -10.41 -13.71 -3.21
N PRO A 8 -9.57 -13.47 -2.19
CA PRO A 8 -9.08 -12.13 -1.94
C PRO A 8 -8.39 -11.64 -3.22
N LEU A 9 -8.96 -10.58 -3.81
CA LEU A 9 -8.67 -10.08 -5.16
C LEU A 9 -7.20 -9.68 -5.38
N GLY A 10 -6.46 -9.51 -4.30
CA GLY A 10 -5.03 -9.26 -4.27
C GLY A 10 -4.58 -9.02 -2.83
N TRP A 11 -3.28 -9.07 -2.60
CA TRP A 11 -2.67 -8.64 -1.36
C TRP A 11 -1.84 -7.40 -1.63
N ILE A 12 -2.14 -6.30 -0.94
CA ILE A 12 -1.31 -5.12 -0.94
C ILE A 12 -0.40 -5.17 0.28
N TYR A 13 0.90 -5.07 0.05
CA TYR A 13 1.88 -4.92 1.10
C TYR A 13 2.56 -3.56 0.97
N LEU A 14 2.56 -2.82 2.08
CA LEU A 14 3.30 -1.57 2.19
C LEU A 14 4.44 -1.78 3.19
N LYS A 15 5.67 -1.64 2.71
CA LYS A 15 6.87 -1.58 3.55
C LYS A 15 7.35 -0.14 3.61
N ILE A 16 7.57 0.36 4.81
CA ILE A 16 8.08 1.71 5.07
C ILE A 16 9.39 1.55 5.83
N TYR A 17 10.43 2.23 5.36
CA TYR A 17 11.77 2.22 5.95
C TYR A 17 12.06 3.53 6.67
N ASP A 18 12.94 3.50 7.68
CA ASP A 18 13.31 4.68 8.48
C ASP A 18 13.98 5.79 7.63
N ASP A 19 14.67 5.40 6.56
CA ASP A 19 15.31 6.29 5.58
C ASP A 19 14.33 7.06 4.67
N LYS A 20 13.04 7.12 5.03
CA LYS A 20 11.96 7.73 4.20
C LYS A 20 11.72 7.06 2.86
N SER A 21 12.25 5.85 2.67
CA SER A 21 12.02 5.02 1.49
C SER A 21 10.85 4.06 1.74
N PHE A 22 10.13 3.65 0.71
CA PHE A 22 9.04 2.68 0.82
C PHE A 22 8.99 1.73 -0.38
N GLU A 23 8.39 0.57 -0.17
CA GLU A 23 8.03 -0.38 -1.21
C GLU A 23 6.55 -0.73 -1.09
N PHE A 24 5.80 -0.44 -2.14
CA PHE A 24 4.41 -0.85 -2.30
C PHE A 24 4.36 -2.03 -3.25
N ILE A 25 3.93 -3.18 -2.75
CA ILE A 25 3.90 -4.44 -3.49
C ILE A 25 2.45 -4.82 -3.67
N SER A 26 1.95 -4.76 -4.90
CA SER A 26 0.62 -5.28 -5.24
C SER A 26 0.76 -6.69 -5.79
N LYS A 27 0.28 -7.66 -5.02
CA LYS A 27 0.32 -9.08 -5.38
C LYS A 27 -1.07 -9.54 -5.81
N GLY A 28 -1.30 -9.56 -7.12
CA GLY A 28 -2.50 -10.15 -7.73
C GLY A 28 -2.47 -11.69 -7.72
N MET A 29 -3.62 -12.32 -7.92
CA MET A 29 -3.75 -13.79 -7.84
C MET A 29 -3.18 -14.55 -9.05
N MET A 30 -2.92 -13.88 -10.18
CA MET A 30 -2.62 -14.57 -11.45
C MET A 30 -1.41 -14.06 -12.25
N ARG A 31 -0.76 -12.94 -11.92
CA ARG A 31 0.45 -12.48 -12.64
C ARG A 31 1.16 -11.38 -11.86
N ASP A 32 2.47 -11.34 -12.10
CA ASP A 32 3.50 -10.35 -11.75
C ASP A 32 3.27 -9.49 -10.51
N ASN A 33 4.18 -9.60 -9.54
CA ASN A 33 4.19 -8.68 -8.41
C ASN A 33 4.67 -7.31 -8.93
N ASP A 34 3.77 -6.35 -9.08
CA ASP A 34 4.20 -4.98 -9.30
C ASP A 34 4.75 -4.43 -7.98
N ILE A 35 6.03 -4.09 -8.00
CA ILE A 35 6.74 -3.46 -6.89
C ILE A 35 6.97 -2.01 -7.28
N TYR A 36 6.32 -1.12 -6.54
CA TYR A 36 6.45 0.31 -6.71
C TYR A 36 7.29 0.85 -5.56
N THR A 37 8.44 1.41 -5.90
CA THR A 37 9.36 1.99 -4.92
C THR A 37 9.35 3.50 -5.00
N GLY A 38 9.86 4.14 -3.95
CA GLY A 38 10.00 5.58 -3.92
C GLY A 38 10.24 6.10 -2.51
N ASN A 39 10.01 7.39 -2.34
CA ASN A 39 10.11 8.05 -1.04
C ASN A 39 8.73 8.42 -0.52
N TYR A 40 8.54 8.35 0.78
CA TYR A 40 7.32 8.81 1.41
C TYR A 40 7.58 10.06 2.25
N GLU A 41 6.54 10.87 2.40
CA GLU A 41 6.53 12.01 3.30
C GLU A 41 5.34 11.86 4.24
N LEU A 42 5.60 11.74 5.54
CA LEU A 42 4.56 11.72 6.56
C LEU A 42 4.33 13.14 7.07
N LYS A 43 3.11 13.65 6.90
CA LYS A 43 2.67 14.93 7.49
C LYS A 43 1.46 14.68 8.37
N ASN A 44 1.63 14.88 9.67
CA ASN A 44 0.65 14.49 10.69
C ASN A 44 0.32 12.99 10.52
N ASP A 45 -0.91 12.67 10.14
CA ASP A 45 -1.39 11.30 9.91
C ASP A 45 -1.49 10.93 8.42
N THR A 46 -1.03 11.81 7.52
CA THR A 46 -1.13 11.60 6.07
C THR A 46 0.23 11.22 5.48
N LEU A 47 0.28 10.05 4.84
CA LEU A 47 1.38 9.58 4.01
C LEU A 47 1.21 10.08 2.57
N TYR A 48 2.25 10.71 2.06
CA TYR A 48 2.39 11.12 0.67
C TYR A 48 3.47 10.26 0.02
N PHE A 49 3.07 9.38 -0.89
CA PHE A 49 3.97 8.50 -1.63
C PHE A 49 4.46 9.18 -2.90
N LYS A 50 5.77 9.39 -3.01
CA LYS A 50 6.45 9.83 -4.22
C LYS A 50 7.08 8.62 -4.89
N TYR A 51 6.35 8.04 -5.83
CA TYR A 51 6.84 6.95 -6.66
C TYR A 51 7.88 7.46 -7.66
N THR A 52 8.95 6.69 -7.88
CA THR A 52 10.01 7.02 -8.85
C THR A 52 9.62 6.69 -10.28
N GLU A 53 8.91 5.58 -10.50
CA GLU A 53 8.62 5.07 -11.86
C GLU A 53 7.15 5.25 -12.24
N SER A 54 6.24 4.60 -11.50
CA SER A 54 4.82 4.60 -11.82
C SER A 54 3.96 4.64 -10.57
N ILE A 55 2.77 5.23 -10.68
CA ILE A 55 1.83 5.38 -9.57
C ILE A 55 0.81 4.25 -9.65
N PRO A 56 0.65 3.43 -8.58
CA PRO A 56 -0.34 2.36 -8.56
C PRO A 56 -1.75 2.94 -8.58
N LYS A 57 -2.73 2.12 -9.00
CA LYS A 57 -4.16 2.50 -9.01
C LYS A 57 -4.72 2.81 -7.62
N ALA A 58 -4.10 2.27 -6.56
CA ALA A 58 -4.38 2.62 -5.17
C ALA A 58 -4.09 4.10 -4.87
N GLY A 59 -3.26 4.76 -5.68
CA GLY A 59 -2.96 6.19 -5.58
C GLY A 59 -1.74 6.50 -4.72
N SER A 60 -1.43 7.79 -4.62
CA SER A 60 -0.20 8.31 -4.00
C SER A 60 -0.38 8.99 -2.65
N LYS A 61 -1.58 8.90 -2.07
CA LYS A 61 -1.90 9.54 -0.80
C LYS A 61 -2.72 8.61 0.05
N ALA A 62 -2.30 8.45 1.30
CA ALA A 62 -3.04 7.65 2.25
C ALA A 62 -3.03 8.25 3.65
N ILE A 63 -4.05 7.95 4.43
CA ILE A 63 -4.17 8.39 5.82
C ILE A 63 -3.94 7.18 6.72
N ILE A 64 -3.03 7.32 7.68
CA ILE A 64 -2.83 6.36 8.75
C ILE A 64 -3.87 6.65 9.84
N GLN A 65 -4.75 5.70 10.11
CA GLN A 65 -5.66 5.76 11.25
C GLN A 65 -5.78 4.39 11.89
N ASN A 66 -5.61 4.33 13.22
CA ASN A 66 -5.82 3.13 14.02
C ASN A 66 -5.01 1.89 13.54
N GLY A 67 -3.81 2.09 12.98
CA GLY A 67 -3.01 1.00 12.41
C GLY A 67 -3.46 0.52 11.03
N TYR A 68 -4.29 1.30 10.34
CA TYR A 68 -4.69 1.08 8.95
C TYR A 68 -4.22 2.24 8.09
N VAL A 69 -3.85 1.95 6.85
CA VAL A 69 -3.56 2.95 5.82
C VAL A 69 -4.71 2.93 4.84
N SER A 70 -5.46 4.03 4.80
CA SER A 70 -6.55 4.20 3.85
C SER A 70 -6.09 5.08 2.71
N TYR A 71 -6.05 4.54 1.50
CA TYR A 71 -5.71 5.31 0.31
C TYR A 71 -6.91 6.20 -0.07
N ILE A 72 -6.66 7.50 -0.20
CA ILE A 72 -7.71 8.51 -0.40
C ILE A 72 -7.66 9.18 -1.78
N ASN A 73 -6.67 8.84 -2.60
CA ASN A 73 -6.45 9.44 -3.92
C ASN A 73 -6.24 8.39 -5.02
N GLY A 74 -6.73 7.17 -4.80
CA GLY A 74 -6.78 6.11 -5.81
C GLY A 74 -8.10 6.12 -6.58
N SER A 75 -8.13 5.45 -7.73
CA SER A 75 -9.39 5.20 -8.46
C SER A 75 -10.35 4.27 -7.71
N TYR A 76 -9.87 3.60 -6.66
CA TYR A 76 -10.66 2.72 -5.82
C TYR A 76 -10.34 2.98 -4.34
N PRO A 77 -11.36 3.10 -3.46
CA PRO A 77 -11.14 3.25 -2.03
C PRO A 77 -10.65 1.92 -1.43
N GLU A 78 -9.33 1.82 -1.23
CA GLU A 78 -8.70 0.64 -0.65
C GLU A 78 -8.12 0.97 0.73
N SER A 79 -8.58 0.24 1.75
CA SER A 79 -8.07 0.29 3.12
C SER A 79 -7.15 -0.90 3.35
N VAL A 80 -5.87 -0.65 3.56
CA VAL A 80 -4.86 -1.69 3.79
C VAL A 80 -4.49 -1.67 5.25
N GLN A 81 -4.65 -2.81 5.94
CA GLN A 81 -4.16 -2.95 7.29
C GLN A 81 -2.63 -2.91 7.27
N ILE A 82 -2.03 -1.97 7.99
CA ILE A 82 -0.59 -1.90 8.13
C ILE A 82 -0.15 -2.58 9.42
N LYS A 83 0.65 -3.63 9.28
CA LYS A 83 1.51 -4.05 10.38
C LYS A 83 2.77 -3.20 10.31
N LEU A 84 2.79 -2.13 11.11
CA LEU A 84 4.03 -1.45 11.48
C LEU A 84 4.89 -2.42 12.30
N ASN A 85 5.63 -3.28 11.62
CA ASN A 85 6.77 -3.93 12.23
C ASN A 85 7.82 -2.84 12.43
N LYS A 86 7.84 -2.22 13.62
CA LYS A 86 9.04 -1.53 14.09
C LYS A 86 10.16 -2.55 14.03
N ILE A 87 10.99 -2.47 12.99
CA ILE A 87 12.22 -3.24 12.93
C ILE A 87 13.05 -2.69 14.08
N LYS A 88 13.17 -3.49 15.13
CA LYS A 88 13.84 -3.11 16.37
C LYS A 88 15.31 -2.80 16.06
N GLN A 89 15.80 -1.74 16.71
CA GLN A 89 17.18 -1.24 16.77
C GLN A 89 18.27 -2.30 16.63
#